data_AF-A0A6J1WHS5-F1
#
_entry.id   AF-A0A6J1WHS5-F1
#
_cell.length_a   1.000
_cell.length_b   1.000
_cell.length_c   1.000
_cell.angle_alpha   90.00
_cell.angle_beta   90.00
_cell.angle_gamma   90.00
#
_symmetry.space_group_name_H-M   'P 1'
#
loop_
_entity.id
_entity.type
_entity.pdbx_description
1 polymer ?
#
loop_
_entity_poly.entity_id
_entity_poly.type
_entity_poly.pdbx_seq_one_letter_code
_entity_poly.pdbx_strand_id
1 'polypeptide(L)'
;ATPLTVCEEFENILESCPIPRVYMELFAVLCIETSHYVAFVKAGVGHDAPWCFFDSMADRKGERNGYNIPEIVCIESLGAWLSEEGGRAPAAAPA
;
A
#
# COMPACT_ATOMS: atom_id res chain seq x y z
N ALA A 1 5.12 -20.32 7.15
CA ALA A 1 3.78 -20.30 7.77
C ALA A 1 3.38 -21.74 8.06
N THR A 2 2.89 -22.03 9.26
CA THR A 2 2.33 -23.35 9.58
C THR A 2 0.98 -23.50 8.89
N PRO A 3 0.73 -24.59 8.14
CA PRO A 3 -0.58 -24.85 7.55
C PRO A 3 -1.66 -24.85 8.63
N LEU A 4 -2.78 -24.18 8.38
CA LEU A 4 -3.95 -24.29 9.25
C LEU A 4 -4.56 -25.68 9.07
N THR A 5 -4.70 -26.41 10.18
CA THR A 5 -5.41 -27.68 10.19
C THR A 5 -6.90 -27.40 10.28
N VAL A 6 -7.68 -27.96 9.36
CA VAL A 6 -9.15 -27.89 9.38
C VAL A 6 -9.65 -29.01 10.30
N CYS A 7 -10.62 -28.75 11.18
CA CYS A 7 -11.22 -29.81 11.98
C CYS A 7 -11.97 -30.81 11.09
N GLU A 8 -11.90 -32.10 11.43
CA GLU A 8 -12.52 -33.21 10.67
C GLU A 8 -14.01 -32.97 10.35
N GLU A 9 -14.73 -32.32 11.27
CA GLU A 9 -16.15 -31.96 11.13
C GLU A 9 -16.46 -31.08 9.90
N PHE A 10 -15.46 -30.36 9.38
CA PHE A 10 -15.59 -29.45 8.25
C PHE A 10 -15.00 -30.00 6.93
N GLU A 11 -14.43 -31.21 6.92
CA GLU A 11 -13.85 -31.80 5.69
C GLU A 11 -14.90 -31.98 4.58
N ASN A 12 -16.08 -32.49 4.95
CA ASN A 12 -17.20 -32.66 4.02
C ASN A 12 -17.65 -31.34 3.36
N ILE A 13 -17.46 -30.21 4.05
CA ILE A 13 -17.80 -28.88 3.51
C ILE A 13 -16.78 -28.46 2.47
N LEU A 14 -15.49 -28.75 2.68
CA LEU A 14 -14.45 -28.46 1.70
C LEU A 14 -14.58 -29.34 0.44
N GLU A 15 -14.99 -30.59 0.59
CA GLU A 15 -15.25 -31.49 -0.54
C GLU A 15 -16.48 -31.06 -1.36
N SER A 16 -17.56 -30.65 -0.69
CA SER A 16 -18.80 -30.22 -1.34
C SER A 16 -18.78 -28.76 -1.83
N CYS A 17 -17.91 -27.92 -1.25
CA CYS A 17 -17.78 -26.50 -1.57
C CYS A 17 -16.30 -26.08 -1.46
N PRO A 18 -15.49 -26.31 -2.50
CA PRO A 18 -14.10 -25.87 -2.51
C PRO A 18 -14.05 -24.34 -2.44
N ILE A 19 -13.45 -23.81 -1.38
CA ILE A 19 -13.31 -22.36 -1.19
C ILE A 19 -12.20 -21.87 -2.13
N PRO A 20 -12.51 -21.00 -3.11
CA PRO A 20 -11.50 -20.54 -4.06
C PRO A 20 -10.46 -19.66 -3.37
N ARG A 21 -9.19 -19.89 -3.71
CA ARG A 21 -8.12 -18.96 -3.32
C ARG A 21 -8.29 -17.67 -4.14
N VAL A 22 -8.44 -16.56 -3.45
CA VAL A 22 -8.47 -15.22 -4.05
C VAL A 22 -7.12 -14.54 -3.84
N TYR A 23 -6.58 -13.97 -4.91
CA TYR A 23 -5.38 -13.12 -4.86
C TYR A 23 -5.83 -11.67 -4.95
N MET A 24 -5.26 -10.82 -4.11
CA MET A 24 -5.53 -9.39 -4.08
C MET A 24 -4.25 -8.62 -4.42
N GLU A 25 -4.40 -7.47 -5.04
CA GLU A 25 -3.30 -6.57 -5.38
C GLU A 25 -3.33 -5.35 -4.47
N LEU A 26 -2.18 -5.01 -3.87
CA LEU A 26 -2.02 -3.77 -3.13
C LEU A 26 -2.01 -2.60 -4.11
N PHE A 27 -2.97 -1.68 -3.96
CA PHE A 27 -3.11 -0.52 -4.84
C PHE A 27 -2.96 0.83 -4.12
N ALA A 28 -3.05 0.86 -2.79
CA ALA A 28 -2.87 2.08 -2.02
C ALA A 28 -2.38 1.79 -0.59
N VAL A 29 -1.57 2.71 -0.05
CA VAL A 29 -1.12 2.74 1.34
C VAL A 29 -1.40 4.13 1.89
N LEU A 30 -2.19 4.21 2.96
CA LEU A 30 -2.43 5.46 3.68
C LEU A 30 -1.41 5.55 4.82
N CYS A 31 -0.61 6.60 4.82
CA CYS A 31 0.45 6.82 5.80
C CYS A 31 0.11 8.02 6.68
N ILE A 32 0.55 7.95 7.93
CA ILE A 32 0.51 9.05 8.90
C ILE A 32 1.73 8.94 9.80
N GLU A 33 2.44 10.04 9.99
CA GLU A 33 3.52 10.10 10.97
C GLU A 33 2.98 10.58 12.32
N THR A 34 2.24 11.71 12.32
CA THR A 34 1.68 12.30 13.55
C THR A 34 0.20 12.66 13.37
N SER A 35 -0.10 13.67 12.56
CA SER A 35 -1.45 14.23 12.38
C SER A 35 -1.85 14.44 10.92
N HIS A 36 -0.90 14.31 10.00
CA HIS A 36 -1.10 14.55 8.57
C HIS A 36 -1.13 13.23 7.81
N TYR A 37 -2.25 12.96 7.14
CA TYR A 37 -2.41 11.79 6.30
C TYR A 37 -1.93 12.08 4.89
N VAL A 38 -1.12 11.17 4.36
CA VAL A 38 -0.63 11.16 2.98
C VAL A 38 -0.88 9.78 2.38
N ALA A 39 -0.89 9.68 1.06
CA ALA A 39 -1.15 8.40 0.40
C ALA A 39 -0.07 8.05 -0.62
N PHE A 40 0.30 6.78 -0.66
CA PHE A 40 0.98 6.18 -1.80
C PHE A 40 -0.05 5.38 -2.57
N VAL A 41 -0.22 5.66 -3.86
CA VAL A 41 -1.26 5.05 -4.70
C VAL A 41 -0.66 4.54 -5.99
N LYS A 42 -1.07 3.34 -6.40
CA LYS A 42 -0.72 2.74 -7.67
C LYS A 42 -1.48 3.42 -8.80
N ALA A 43 -0.76 4.04 -9.72
CA ALA A 43 -1.28 4.80 -10.84
C ALA A 43 -1.44 3.92 -12.10
N GLY A 44 -2.13 2.79 -11.97
CA GLY A 44 -2.43 1.89 -13.09
C GLY A 44 -2.79 0.46 -12.64
N VAL A 45 -2.86 -0.44 -13.61
CA VAL A 45 -3.22 -1.85 -13.41
C VAL A 45 -1.99 -2.73 -13.57
N GLY A 46 -1.87 -3.77 -12.73
CA GLY A 46 -0.84 -4.79 -12.84
C GLY A 46 0.43 -4.44 -12.08
N HIS A 47 1.24 -5.46 -11.79
CA HIS A 47 2.36 -5.39 -10.85
C HIS A 47 3.34 -4.24 -11.09
N ASP A 48 3.68 -3.94 -12.35
CA ASP A 48 4.65 -2.90 -12.75
C ASP A 48 4.07 -1.48 -12.81
N ALA A 49 2.79 -1.27 -12.49
CA ALA A 49 2.22 0.07 -12.60
C ALA A 49 2.93 1.04 -11.63
N PRO A 50 3.18 2.28 -12.07
CA PRO A 50 3.92 3.25 -11.29
C PRO A 50 3.17 3.60 -10.00
N TRP A 51 3.93 4.01 -8.99
CA TRP A 51 3.37 4.52 -7.75
C TRP A 51 3.49 6.03 -7.70
N CYS A 52 2.50 6.67 -7.08
CA CYS A 52 2.49 8.09 -6.82
C CYS A 52 2.32 8.36 -5.34
N PHE A 53 3.05 9.33 -4.82
CA PHE A 53 2.78 9.97 -3.54
C PHE A 53 1.77 11.09 -3.74
N PHE A 54 0.85 11.21 -2.80
CA PHE A 54 -0.18 12.23 -2.76
C PHE A 54 -0.20 12.91 -1.39
N ASP A 55 -0.07 14.23 -1.41
CA ASP A 55 -0.26 15.10 -0.27
C ASP A 55 -1.29 16.18 -0.61
N SER A 56 -2.38 16.21 0.15
CA SER A 56 -3.47 17.17 -0.04
C SER A 56 -3.16 18.60 0.41
N MET A 57 -2.10 18.79 1.21
CA MET A 57 -1.67 20.06 1.78
C MET A 57 -0.17 20.30 1.56
N ALA A 58 0.37 19.85 0.42
CA ALA A 58 1.79 19.95 0.08
C ALA A 58 2.30 21.41 0.06
N ASP A 59 1.47 22.35 -0.38
CA ASP A 59 1.77 23.78 -0.35
C ASP A 59 0.52 24.60 0.00
N ARG A 60 0.69 25.90 0.24
CA ARG A 60 -0.38 26.84 0.58
C ARG A 60 -0.18 28.18 -0.10
N LYS A 61 -1.23 28.67 -0.76
CA LYS A 61 -1.25 30.04 -1.30
C LYS A 61 -2.08 30.96 -0.43
N GLY A 62 -1.44 32.03 0.03
CA GLY A 62 -2.06 33.06 0.88
C GLY A 62 -2.18 32.65 2.35
N GLU A 63 -2.55 33.61 3.18
CA GLU A 63 -2.59 33.44 4.64
C GLU A 63 -4.00 33.02 5.12
N ARG A 64 -4.72 33.92 5.79
CA ARG A 64 -5.98 33.62 6.50
C ARG A 64 -7.11 33.17 5.57
N ASN A 65 -7.19 33.76 4.38
CA ASN A 65 -8.14 33.38 3.33
C ASN A 65 -7.47 32.56 2.21
N GLY A 66 -6.31 31.96 2.51
CA GLY A 66 -5.60 31.10 1.59
C GLY A 66 -6.26 29.74 1.40
N TYR A 67 -5.70 28.96 0.49
CA TYR A 67 -6.11 27.58 0.21
C TYR A 67 -4.88 26.69 0.03
N ASN A 68 -5.06 25.40 0.29
CA ASN A 68 -4.00 24.41 0.13
C ASN A 68 -3.87 24.00 -1.35
N ILE A 69 -2.64 23.68 -1.75
CA ILE A 69 -2.30 23.18 -3.07
C ILE A 69 -1.87 21.72 -2.89
N PRO A 70 -2.63 20.76 -3.45
CA PRO A 70 -2.25 19.36 -3.41
C PRO A 70 -1.11 19.08 -4.39
N GLU A 71 -0.32 18.05 -4.09
CA GLU A 71 0.74 17.56 -4.98
C GLU A 71 0.61 16.06 -5.22
N ILE A 72 0.94 15.65 -6.44
CA ILE A 72 1.10 14.25 -6.83
C ILE A 72 2.51 14.09 -7.41
N VAL A 73 3.30 13.19 -6.82
CA VAL A 73 4.69 12.93 -7.22
C VAL A 73 4.84 11.45 -7.59
N CYS A 74 5.32 11.15 -8.80
CA CYS A 74 5.65 9.78 -9.19
C CYS A 74 6.89 9.28 -8.42
N ILE A 75 6.83 8.06 -7.92
CA ILE A 75 7.93 7.41 -7.21
C ILE A 75 8.30 6.11 -7.91
N GLU A 76 9.33 6.19 -8.76
CA GLU A 76 9.84 5.05 -9.51
C GLU A 76 10.46 3.98 -8.59
N SER A 77 11.04 4.38 -7.45
CA SER A 77 11.72 3.48 -6.52
C SER A 77 10.79 2.72 -5.57
N LEU A 78 9.52 3.10 -5.44
CA LEU A 78 8.65 2.53 -4.41
C LEU A 78 8.38 1.04 -4.67
N GLY A 79 8.20 0.65 -5.94
CA GLY A 79 8.05 -0.77 -6.29
C GLY A 79 9.25 -1.61 -5.86
N ALA A 80 10.47 -1.07 -5.97
CA ALA A 80 11.69 -1.74 -5.52
C ALA A 80 11.75 -1.83 -3.98
N TRP A 81 11.35 -0.77 -3.27
CA TRP A 81 11.32 -0.78 -1.80
C TRP A 81 10.31 -1.76 -1.22
N LEU A 82 9.15 -1.91 -1.87
CA LEU A 82 8.11 -2.87 -1.50
C LEU A 82 8.40 -4.31 -1.93
N SER A 83 9.48 -4.53 -2.69
CA SER A 83 9.90 -5.88 -3.07
C SER A 83 10.46 -6.66 -1.88
N GLU A 84 10.50 -7.99 -2.00
CA GLU A 84 11.11 -8.88 -1.00
C GLU A 84 12.56 -8.49 -0.64
N GLU A 85 13.31 -7.96 -1.61
CA GLU A 85 14.69 -7.54 -1.41
C GLU A 85 14.77 -6.17 -0.72
N GLY A 86 13.89 -5.24 -1.10
CA GLY A 86 13.75 -3.92 -0.47
C GLY A 86 13.31 -4.01 1.00
N GLY A 87 12.39 -4.91 1.32
CA GLY A 87 11.93 -5.13 2.70
C GLY A 87 12.98 -5.74 3.64
N ARG A 88 14.05 -6.32 3.08
CA ARG A 88 15.18 -6.87 3.85
C ARG A 88 16.34 -5.88 4.00
N ALA A 89 16.33 -4.77 3.27
CA ALA A 89 17.36 -3.76 3.39
C ALA A 89 17.29 -3.13 4.80
N PRO A 90 18.44 -2.92 5.48
CA PRO A 90 18.44 -2.19 6.75
C PRO A 90 17.88 -0.79 6.49
N ALA A 91 16.97 -0.34 7.36
CA ALA A 91 16.44 1.03 7.28
C ALA A 91 17.64 1.99 7.23
N ALA A 92 17.77 2.72 6.12
CA ALA A 92 18.81 3.74 6.02
C ALA A 92 18.60 4.71 7.18
N ALA A 93 19.64 4.91 7.99
CA ALA A 93 19.58 5.83 9.10
C ALA A 93 19.20 7.22 8.56
N PRO A 94 18.25 7.95 9.19
CA PRO A 94 17.93 9.30 8.78
C PRO A 94 19.19 10.16 8.89
N ALA A 95 19.44 10.98 7.86
CA ALA A 95 20.50 11.99 7.84
C ALA A 95 20.17 13.16 8.78
#